data_AF-A0A1Z5IZU1-F1
#
_entry.id   AF-A0A1Z5IZU1-F1
#
_cell.length_a   1.000
_cell.length_b   1.000
_cell.length_c   1.000
_cell.angle_alpha   90.00
_cell.angle_beta   90.00
_cell.angle_gamma   90.00
#
_symmetry.space_group_name_H-M   'P 1'
#
loop_
_entity.id
_entity.type
_entity.pdbx_description
1 polymer ?
#
loop_
_entity_poly.entity_id
_entity_poly.type
_entity_poly.pdbx_seq_one_letter_code
_entity_poly.pdbx_strand_id
1 'polypeptide(L)' 'MTETKEQQGCPYCHEPFKNLLVEPGIAEYITLTGNIYSLTTEIANFGFTNFPLSYCPCCGRKLGDHD' A
#
# COMPACT_ATOMS: atom_id res chain seq x y z
N MET A 1 -5.39 -13.78 -13.66
CA MET A 1 -4.69 -12.96 -14.68
C MET A 1 -3.22 -12.93 -14.30
N THR A 2 -2.30 -13.10 -15.24
CA THR A 2 -0.86 -13.09 -14.92
C THR A 2 -0.41 -11.63 -14.74
N GLU A 3 0.19 -11.31 -13.59
CA GLU A 3 0.75 -9.98 -13.32
C GLU A 3 1.81 -9.59 -14.35
N THR A 4 1.91 -8.29 -14.65
CA THR A 4 2.98 -7.75 -15.50
C THR A 4 4.32 -7.74 -14.75
N LYS A 5 5.44 -7.69 -15.48
CA LYS A 5 6.78 -7.56 -14.86
C LYS A 5 6.90 -6.33 -13.94
N GLU A 6 6.20 -5.24 -14.28
CA GLU A 6 6.16 -4.02 -13.47
C GLU A 6 5.37 -4.21 -12.17
N GLN A 7 4.29 -5.00 -12.21
CA GLN A 7 3.53 -5.36 -11.02
C GLN A 7 4.33 -6.24 -10.08
N GLN A 8 5.05 -7.24 -10.61
CA GLN A 8 5.92 -8.15 -9.85
C GLN A 8 7.04 -7.43 -9.07
N GLY A 9 7.55 -6.33 -9.62
CA GLY A 9 8.62 -5.53 -9.02
C GLY A 9 8.16 -4.36 -8.15
N CYS A 10 6.87 -4.16 -7.93
CA CYS A 10 6.37 -2.96 -7.26
C CYS A 10 6.74 -2.96 -5.76
N PRO A 11 7.60 -2.01 -5.32
CA PRO A 11 8.10 -2.01 -3.94
C PRO A 11 7.08 -1.50 -2.92
N TYR A 12 5.96 -0.94 -3.38
CA TYR A 12 4.96 -0.31 -2.52
C TYR A 12 3.85 -1.26 -2.09
N CYS A 13 3.60 -2.33 -2.87
CA CYS A 13 2.52 -3.29 -2.60
C CYS A 13 2.98 -4.74 -2.40
N HIS A 14 4.30 -4.97 -2.38
CA HIS A 14 4.90 -6.24 -2.00
C HIS A 14 5.70 -6.07 -0.71
N GLU A 15 5.73 -7.13 0.09
CA GLU A 15 6.56 -7.15 1.27
C GLU A 15 8.04 -7.20 0.89
N PRO A 16 8.91 -6.39 1.54
CA PRO A 16 8.58 -5.37 2.54
C PRO A 16 7.94 -4.11 1.92
N PHE A 17 6.78 -3.69 2.43
CA PHE A 17 6.06 -2.52 1.93
C PHE A 17 6.90 -1.25 2.12
N LYS A 18 7.16 -0.52 1.03
CA LYS A 18 7.78 0.81 1.09
C LYS A 18 6.74 1.92 1.15
N ASN A 19 7.14 3.05 1.73
CA ASN A 19 6.35 4.27 1.75
C ASN A 19 6.20 4.83 0.33
N LEU A 20 4.97 5.23 0.00
CA LEU A 20 4.61 5.95 -1.23
C LEU A 20 5.03 7.41 -1.14
N LEU A 21 4.83 8.02 0.04
CA LEU A 21 5.21 9.39 0.35
C LEU A 21 5.92 9.44 1.69
N VAL A 22 7.01 10.21 1.76
CA VAL A 22 7.70 10.55 3.02
C VAL A 22 8.05 12.02 2.98
N GLU A 23 7.30 12.83 3.73
CA GLU A 23 7.53 14.25 3.92
C GLU A 23 7.66 14.56 5.42
N PRO A 24 8.21 15.73 5.80
CA PRO A 24 8.32 16.11 7.20
C PRO A 24 6.96 16.13 7.89
N GLY A 25 6.72 15.13 8.76
CA GLY A 25 5.48 15.01 9.52
C GLY A 25 4.33 14.30 8.80
N ILE A 26 4.51 13.80 7.57
CA ILE A 26 3.50 13.02 6.84
C ILE A 26 4.17 11.82 6.17
N ALA A 27 3.58 10.63 6.32
CA ALA A 27 3.98 9.44 5.59
C ALA A 27 2.76 8.73 5.01
N GLU A 28 2.87 8.22 3.78
CA GLU A 28 1.84 7.39 3.16
C GLU A 28 2.43 6.04 2.76
N TYR A 29 1.76 4.95 3.13
CA TYR A 29 2.23 3.59 2.86
C TYR A 29 1.06 2.61 2.79
N ILE A 30 1.25 1.48 2.11
CA ILE A 30 0.26 0.40 2.11
C ILE A 30 0.51 -0.46 3.35
N THR A 31 -0.56 -0.75 4.08
CA THR A 31 -0.56 -1.71 5.19
C THR A 31 -1.44 -2.90 4.86
N LEU A 32 -1.11 -4.05 5.44
CA LEU A 32 -1.92 -5.26 5.41
C LEU A 32 -2.30 -5.62 6.85
N THR A 33 -3.60 -5.55 7.16
CA THR A 33 -4.13 -5.98 8.47
C THR A 33 -5.10 -7.12 8.25
N GLY A 34 -4.70 -8.34 8.64
CA GLY A 34 -5.40 -9.56 8.24
C GLY A 34 -5.33 -9.73 6.73
N ASN A 35 -6.50 -9.76 6.07
CA ASN A 35 -6.62 -9.83 4.60
C ASN A 35 -7.01 -8.49 3.95
N ILE A 36 -7.01 -7.40 4.71
CA ILE A 36 -7.42 -6.08 4.21
C ILE A 36 -6.18 -5.24 3.95
N TYR A 37 -5.96 -4.91 2.68
CA TYR A 37 -4.99 -3.90 2.28
C TYR A 37 -5.59 -2.51 2.47
N SER A 38 -4.83 -1.58 3.05
CA SER A 38 -5.23 -0.19 3.22
C SER A 38 -4.10 0.75 2.80
N LEU A 39 -4.45 1.91 2.24
CA LEU A 39 -3.56 3.07 2.21
C LEU A 39 -3.62 3.72 3.58
N THR A 40 -2.48 3.74 4.26
CA THR A 40 -2.31 4.39 5.55
C THR A 40 -1.63 5.73 5.34
N THR A 41 -2.28 6.81 5.77
CA THR A 41 -1.67 8.15 5.85
C THR A 41 -1.44 8.47 7.32
N GLU A 42 -0.19 8.54 7.71
CA GLU A 42 0.26 8.91 9.05
C GLU A 42 0.65 10.40 9.08
N ILE A 43 0.15 11.13 10.09
CA ILE A 43 0.46 12.53 10.33
C ILE A 43 1.04 12.65 11.74
N ALA A 44 2.29 13.11 11.84
CA ALA A 44 3.01 13.23 13.08
C ALA A 44 2.24 14.09 14.09
N ASN A 45 2.06 13.57 15.31
CA ASN A 45 1.30 14.19 16.41
C ASN A 45 -0.22 14.33 16.20
N PHE A 46 -0.78 13.80 15.10
CA PHE A 46 -2.23 13.79 14.85
C PHE A 46 -2.81 12.37 14.81
N GLY A 47 -2.05 11.38 14.33
CA GLY A 47 -2.47 9.99 14.23
C GLY A 47 -2.37 9.47 12.80
N PHE A 48 -3.21 8.51 12.45
CA PHE A 48 -3.25 7.93 11.11
C PHE A 48 -4.69 7.75 10.63
N THR A 49 -4.85 7.69 9.31
CA THR A 49 -6.09 7.31 8.64
C THR A 49 -5.83 6.13 7.72
N ASN A 50 -6.79 5.22 7.61
CA ASN A 50 -6.71 4.03 6.76
C ASN A 50 -7.84 4.05 5.75
N PHE A 51 -7.49 3.90 4.47
CA PHE A 51 -8.43 3.76 3.38
C PHE A 51 -8.28 2.38 2.74
N PRO A 52 -9.31 1.51 2.79
CA PRO A 52 -9.21 0.17 2.22
C PRO A 52 -9.00 0.23 0.70
N LEU A 53 -8.12 -0.63 0.20
CA LEU A 53 -7.73 -0.71 -1.20
C LEU A 53 -7.95 -2.11 -1.76
N SER A 54 -8.52 -2.19 -2.96
CA SER A 54 -8.56 -3.43 -3.75
C SER A 54 -7.45 -3.50 -4.82
N TYR A 55 -6.75 -2.39 -5.07
CA TYR A 55 -5.71 -2.28 -6.08
C TYR A 55 -4.55 -1.41 -5.59
N CYS A 56 -3.34 -1.73 -6.00
CA CYS A 56 -2.17 -0.90 -5.75
C CYS A 56 -2.28 0.40 -6.55
N PRO A 57 -2.23 1.58 -5.91
CA PRO A 57 -2.31 2.87 -6.59
C PRO A 57 -1.09 3.15 -7.48
N CYS A 58 0.05 2.47 -7.26
CA CYS A 58 1.27 2.69 -8.03
C CYS A 58 1.34 1.84 -9.32
N CYS A 59 0.95 0.56 -9.26
CA CYS A 59 1.11 -0.39 -10.39
C CYS A 59 -0.20 -1.03 -10.86
N GLY A 60 -1.33 -0.72 -10.24
CA GLY A 60 -2.65 -1.26 -10.61
C GLY A 60 -2.85 -2.74 -10.29
N ARG A 61 -1.91 -3.40 -9.61
CA ARG A 61 -2.02 -4.79 -9.16
C ARG A 61 -3.21 -4.96 -8.22
N LYS A 62 -4.04 -6.00 -8.42
CA LYS A 62 -5.13 -6.34 -7.49
C LYS A 62 -4.56 -6.83 -6.16
N LEU A 63 -5.07 -6.28 -5.06
CA LEU A 63 -4.67 -6.61 -3.69
C LEU A 63 -5.77 -7.46 -3.03
N GLY A 64 -5.38 -8.46 -2.24
CA GLY A 64 -6.35 -9.33 -1.55
C GLY A 64 -6.93 -10.48 -2.39
N ASP A 65 -6.30 -10.81 -3.52
CA ASP A 65 -6.56 -12.07 -4.24
C ASP A 65 -5.67 -13.18 -3.61
N HIS A 66 -5.90 -13.47 -2.34
CA HIS A 66 -5.45 -14.70 -1.72
C HIS A 66 -6.71 -15.48 -1.36
N ASP A 67 -6.95 -16.50 -2.17
CA ASP A 67 -7.93 -17.59 -1.99
C ASP A 67 -7.84 -18.20 -0.59
#